data_AF-B7PN81-F1
#
_entry.id   AF-B7PN81-F1
#
_cell.length_a   1.000
_cell.length_b   1.000
_cell.length_c   1.000
_cell.angle_alpha   90.00
_cell.angle_beta   90.00
_cell.angle_gamma   90.00
#
_symmetry.space_group_name_H-M   'P 1'
#
loop_
_entity.id
_entity.type
_entity.pdbx_description
1 polymer ?
#
loop_
_entity_poly.entity_id
_entity_poly.type
_entity_poly.pdbx_seq_one_letter_code
_entity_poly.pdbx_strand_id
1 'polypeptide(L)'
;MTQYQNLFNTYRVPRVNCDVLECHLSRNRPEEPSRTVLVIHNNQVRPKSAESLEAIKEAAFVLCLDKKPSVDEESDELTGVRQVFLGGTHGENGANRWFDKAVQLIVGENGHSGILFEHTPIDGGAMLDLADHCCDYIEKNGAIESSEIVEDMPRKLEFDLSADDLNDIRAAKYWLSRIRNDAELTIFHFPSYGKDLIKSRHMSPDSFLQMAMQLAFHK
;
A
#
# COMPACT_ATOMS: atom_id res chain seq x y z
N MET A 1 20.29 1.58 -3.99
CA MET A 1 20.33 0.15 -3.59
C MET A 1 20.15 -0.09 -2.09
N THR A 2 20.68 0.71 -1.16
CA THR A 2 20.48 0.47 0.30
C THR A 2 19.01 0.38 0.72
N GLN A 3 18.14 1.26 0.23
CA GLN A 3 16.70 1.22 0.52
C GLN A 3 15.99 -0.08 0.08
N TYR A 4 16.55 -0.81 -0.88
CA TYR A 4 15.92 -2.02 -1.44
C TYR A 4 15.92 -3.16 -0.42
N GLN A 5 16.84 -3.12 0.55
CA GLN A 5 16.87 -4.02 1.70
C GLN A 5 15.63 -3.87 2.59
N ASN A 6 14.90 -2.75 2.48
CA ASN A 6 13.71 -2.49 3.27
C ASN A 6 12.41 -2.87 2.56
N LEU A 7 12.42 -3.21 1.26
CA LEU A 7 11.20 -3.53 0.48
C LEU A 7 10.40 -4.67 1.10
N PHE A 8 11.10 -5.66 1.67
CA PHE A 8 10.50 -6.82 2.30
C PHE A 8 10.92 -6.87 3.77
N ASN A 9 10.13 -7.61 4.58
CA ASN A 9 10.43 -7.90 5.98
C ASN A 9 10.53 -6.68 6.91
N THR A 10 10.23 -5.47 6.42
CA THR A 10 10.35 -4.22 7.18
C THR A 10 9.01 -3.78 7.75
N TYR A 11 9.06 -3.26 8.97
CA TYR A 11 7.94 -2.83 9.76
C TYR A 11 8.32 -1.59 10.59
N ARG A 12 7.48 -0.56 10.61
CA ARG A 12 7.63 0.61 11.50
C ARG A 12 6.92 0.36 12.82
N VAL A 13 7.65 0.27 13.92
CA VAL A 13 7.09 0.08 15.27
C VAL A 13 6.84 1.43 15.94
N PRO A 14 5.58 1.77 16.27
CA PRO A 14 5.25 2.97 17.03
C PRO A 14 5.91 3.01 18.41
N ARG A 15 6.45 4.16 18.81
CA ARG A 15 7.03 4.39 20.15
C ARG A 15 6.63 5.76 20.69
N VAL A 16 6.74 5.94 22.02
CA VAL A 16 6.31 7.16 22.73
C VAL A 16 6.99 8.45 22.24
N ASN A 17 8.23 8.36 21.73
CA ASN A 17 9.02 9.54 21.33
C ASN A 17 9.40 9.56 19.83
N CYS A 18 9.82 8.41 19.29
CA CYS A 18 10.31 8.27 17.92
C CYS A 18 10.20 6.80 17.51
N ASP A 19 9.47 6.55 16.42
CA ASP A 19 9.23 5.22 15.88
C ASP A 19 10.53 4.57 15.39
N VAL A 20 10.54 3.23 15.36
CA VAL A 20 11.72 2.45 14.98
C VAL A 20 11.39 1.54 13.81
N LEU A 21 12.24 1.53 12.80
CA LEU A 21 12.17 0.56 11.71
C LEU A 21 12.84 -0.76 12.14
N GLU A 22 12.06 -1.85 12.14
CA GLU A 22 12.54 -3.20 12.38
C GLU A 22 12.50 -3.98 11.05
N CYS A 23 13.64 -4.51 10.60
CA CYS A 23 13.74 -5.37 9.42
C CYS A 23 14.04 -6.81 9.84
N HIS A 24 13.09 -7.71 9.58
CA HIS A 24 13.05 -9.09 10.08
C HIS A 24 13.50 -10.08 9.01
N LEU A 25 14.74 -9.95 8.53
CA LEU A 25 15.34 -10.99 7.68
C LEU A 25 15.37 -12.32 8.45
N SER A 26 15.08 -13.43 7.76
CA SER A 26 14.78 -14.72 8.40
C SER A 26 15.88 -15.15 9.37
N ARG A 27 15.52 -15.40 10.64
CA ARG A 27 16.46 -15.88 11.68
C ARG A 27 17.19 -17.18 11.29
N ASN A 28 16.63 -17.95 10.36
CA ASN A 28 17.21 -19.19 9.85
C ASN A 28 17.96 -19.02 8.49
N ARG A 29 17.78 -17.89 7.78
CA ARG A 29 18.47 -17.53 6.54
C ARG A 29 18.53 -15.99 6.38
N PRO A 30 19.58 -15.32 6.88
CA PRO A 30 19.66 -13.85 6.78
C PRO A 30 19.77 -13.31 5.34
N GLU A 31 20.01 -14.18 4.35
CA GLU A 31 20.08 -13.82 2.93
C GLU A 31 18.77 -14.03 2.15
N GLU A 32 17.76 -14.70 2.72
CA GLU A 32 16.44 -14.89 2.07
C GLU A 32 15.35 -14.15 2.85
N PRO A 33 14.51 -13.30 2.20
CA PRO A 33 13.34 -12.73 2.84
C PRO A 33 12.36 -13.82 3.29
N SER A 34 11.51 -13.52 4.27
CA SER A 34 10.46 -14.45 4.68
C SER A 34 9.57 -14.79 3.49
N ARG A 35 9.12 -16.04 3.38
CA ARG A 35 8.19 -16.46 2.32
C ARG A 35 6.73 -16.26 2.71
N THR A 36 6.47 -15.79 3.92
CA THR A 36 5.12 -15.59 4.45
C THR A 36 4.49 -14.33 3.87
N VAL A 37 3.51 -14.51 2.98
CA VAL A 37 2.54 -13.47 2.59
C VAL A 37 1.36 -13.55 3.55
N LEU A 38 0.92 -12.41 4.09
CA LEU A 38 -0.25 -12.35 4.96
C LEU A 38 -1.43 -11.69 4.28
N VAL A 39 -2.59 -12.35 4.39
CA VAL A 39 -3.91 -11.84 4.01
C VAL A 39 -4.65 -11.44 5.28
N ILE A 40 -5.09 -10.18 5.34
CA ILE A 40 -5.77 -9.64 6.53
C ILE A 40 -7.27 -9.91 6.43
N HIS A 41 -7.84 -10.54 7.47
CA HIS A 41 -9.28 -10.71 7.63
C HIS A 41 -9.69 -10.54 9.11
N ASN A 42 -10.65 -9.66 9.37
CA ASN A 42 -10.89 -9.07 10.69
C ASN A 42 -11.53 -10.01 11.74
N ASN A 43 -10.91 -10.16 12.93
CA ASN A 43 -11.39 -9.51 14.19
C ASN A 43 -10.52 -9.78 15.47
N GLN A 44 -9.77 -8.75 15.92
CA GLN A 44 -9.71 -8.15 17.30
C GLN A 44 -9.16 -8.84 18.59
N VAL A 45 -8.08 -8.31 19.28
CA VAL A 45 -6.80 -8.85 19.98
C VAL A 45 -6.58 -9.02 21.56
N ARG A 46 -6.16 -10.23 22.06
CA ARG A 46 -5.51 -10.61 23.37
C ARG A 46 -4.68 -11.92 23.11
N PRO A 47 -3.89 -12.50 24.06
CA PRO A 47 -2.45 -12.85 23.94
C PRO A 47 -1.95 -13.56 22.67
N LYS A 48 -2.83 -14.24 21.90
CA LYS A 48 -2.61 -14.51 20.48
C LYS A 48 -2.20 -13.24 19.70
N SER A 49 -2.50 -12.05 20.23
CA SER A 49 -1.95 -10.76 19.79
C SER A 49 -0.46 -10.76 19.51
N ALA A 50 0.34 -11.25 20.45
CA ALA A 50 1.78 -11.07 20.36
C ALA A 50 2.33 -11.90 19.20
N GLU A 51 1.83 -13.13 19.06
CA GLU A 51 2.15 -14.01 17.95
C GLU A 51 1.62 -13.47 16.60
N SER A 52 0.39 -12.98 16.56
CA SER A 52 -0.22 -12.40 15.36
C SER A 52 0.48 -11.12 14.91
N LEU A 53 0.87 -10.24 15.84
CA LEU A 53 1.62 -9.02 15.54
C LEU A 53 3.06 -9.34 15.10
N GLU A 54 3.73 -10.29 15.75
CA GLU A 54 5.07 -10.72 15.33
C GLU A 54 5.03 -11.35 13.93
N ALA A 55 4.02 -12.17 13.62
CA ALA A 55 3.82 -12.69 12.26
C ALA A 55 3.67 -11.56 11.22
N ILE A 56 2.96 -10.47 11.54
CA ILE A 56 2.81 -9.30 10.65
C ILE A 56 4.13 -8.55 10.48
N LYS A 57 4.93 -8.42 11.55
CA LYS A 57 6.29 -7.87 11.47
C LYS A 57 7.22 -8.71 10.60
N GLU A 58 7.22 -10.03 10.79
CA GLU A 58 8.10 -10.98 10.08
C GLU A 58 7.64 -11.32 8.65
N ALA A 59 6.41 -11.00 8.25
CA ALA A 59 5.92 -11.20 6.88
C ALA A 59 6.77 -10.44 5.84
N ALA A 60 6.81 -10.93 4.60
CA ALA A 60 7.51 -10.23 3.51
C ALA A 60 6.89 -8.85 3.25
N PHE A 61 5.60 -8.87 2.96
CA PHE A 61 4.72 -7.74 2.69
C PHE A 61 3.29 -8.15 3.10
N VAL A 62 2.34 -7.22 3.03
CA VAL A 62 0.91 -7.50 3.27
C VAL A 62 0.15 -7.51 1.95
N LEU A 63 -0.77 -8.48 1.78
CA LEU A 63 -1.69 -8.55 0.65
C LEU A 63 -3.11 -8.18 1.10
N CYS A 64 -3.60 -7.06 0.60
CA CYS A 64 -4.92 -6.51 0.87
C CYS A 64 -5.89 -6.94 -0.24
N LEU A 65 -6.68 -7.98 0.02
CA LEU A 65 -7.77 -8.40 -0.88
C LEU A 65 -9.01 -7.56 -0.59
N ASP A 66 -9.28 -6.60 -1.46
CA ASP A 66 -10.32 -5.59 -1.30
C ASP A 66 -11.63 -6.01 -1.97
N LYS A 67 -12.76 -5.66 -1.33
CA LYS A 67 -14.06 -5.70 -1.99
C LYS A 67 -14.14 -4.64 -3.06
N LYS A 68 -14.96 -4.85 -4.09
CA LYS A 68 -15.27 -3.81 -5.07
C LYS A 68 -15.74 -2.51 -4.37
N PRO A 69 -15.09 -1.35 -4.59
CA PRO A 69 -15.52 -0.08 -4.01
C PRO A 69 -16.86 0.38 -4.61
N SER A 70 -17.60 1.22 -3.88
CA SER A 70 -18.77 1.90 -4.44
C SER A 70 -18.33 2.90 -5.50
N VAL A 71 -19.05 2.91 -6.62
CA VAL A 71 -18.79 3.81 -7.75
C VAL A 71 -19.82 4.94 -7.70
N ASP A 72 -19.35 6.15 -7.47
CA ASP A 72 -20.13 7.38 -7.61
C ASP A 72 -20.01 7.90 -9.06
N GLU A 73 -20.41 9.15 -9.36
CA GLU A 73 -20.22 9.77 -10.69
C GLU A 73 -18.75 10.15 -11.01
N GLU A 74 -17.79 9.41 -10.42
CA GLU A 74 -16.33 9.58 -10.60
C GLU A 74 -15.78 8.66 -11.70
N SER A 75 -14.55 8.94 -12.17
CA SER A 75 -13.87 8.06 -13.11
C SER A 75 -13.38 6.76 -12.46
N ASP A 76 -13.23 5.71 -13.26
CA ASP A 76 -12.71 4.42 -12.81
C ASP A 76 -11.28 4.54 -12.24
N GLU A 77 -10.43 5.38 -12.85
CA GLU A 77 -9.10 5.70 -12.35
C GLU A 77 -9.13 6.36 -10.95
N LEU A 78 -10.02 7.34 -10.75
CA LEU A 78 -10.15 8.03 -9.46
C LEU A 78 -10.70 7.09 -8.38
N THR A 79 -11.63 6.21 -8.76
CA THR A 79 -12.14 5.13 -7.90
C THR A 79 -11.00 4.22 -7.43
N GLY A 80 -10.09 3.82 -8.34
CA GLY A 80 -8.91 3.03 -8.00
C GLY A 80 -7.93 3.76 -7.06
N VAL A 81 -7.68 5.06 -7.29
CA VAL A 81 -6.87 5.89 -6.38
C VAL A 81 -7.51 5.99 -4.99
N ARG A 82 -8.81 6.28 -4.90
CA ARG A 82 -9.54 6.29 -3.62
C ARG A 82 -9.51 4.92 -2.94
N GLN A 83 -9.58 3.83 -3.70
CA GLN A 83 -9.42 2.48 -3.15
C GLN A 83 -8.06 2.31 -2.47
N VAL A 84 -6.96 2.61 -3.17
CA VAL A 84 -5.60 2.46 -2.63
C VAL A 84 -5.39 3.32 -1.37
N PHE A 85 -5.64 4.63 -1.47
CA PHE A 85 -5.28 5.61 -0.43
C PHE A 85 -6.27 5.67 0.75
N LEU A 86 -7.57 5.57 0.49
CA LEU A 86 -8.63 5.84 1.48
C LEU A 86 -9.46 4.59 1.84
N GLY A 87 -9.15 3.45 1.22
CA GLY A 87 -9.93 2.22 1.36
C GLY A 87 -11.28 2.29 0.65
N GLY A 88 -11.41 3.08 -0.41
CA GLY A 88 -12.62 3.24 -1.20
C GLY A 88 -13.38 4.53 -0.89
N THR A 89 -14.30 4.88 -1.77
CA THR A 89 -15.09 6.13 -1.75
C THR A 89 -15.83 6.33 -0.43
N HIS A 90 -16.34 5.24 0.18
CA HIS A 90 -17.02 5.24 1.47
C HIS A 90 -16.20 4.57 2.59
N GLY A 91 -14.94 4.21 2.33
CA GLY A 91 -14.05 3.52 3.26
C GLY A 91 -14.41 2.04 3.48
N GLU A 92 -15.01 1.40 2.49
CA GLU A 92 -15.44 0.00 2.47
C GLU A 92 -14.31 -0.97 2.86
N ASN A 93 -13.10 -0.65 2.40
CA ASN A 93 -11.85 -1.35 2.63
C ASN A 93 -10.91 -0.57 3.58
N GLY A 94 -11.37 0.49 4.25
CA GLY A 94 -10.55 1.36 5.11
C GLY A 94 -9.93 0.66 6.33
N ALA A 95 -10.47 -0.50 6.71
CA ALA A 95 -9.92 -1.37 7.74
C ALA A 95 -9.01 -2.50 7.18
N ASN A 96 -8.80 -2.56 5.86
CA ASN A 96 -8.03 -3.59 5.16
C ASN A 96 -6.63 -3.09 4.80
N ARG A 97 -5.98 -2.35 5.72
CA ARG A 97 -4.66 -1.74 5.53
C ARG A 97 -3.83 -1.93 6.79
N TRP A 98 -2.53 -2.10 6.62
CA TRP A 98 -1.55 -2.15 7.70
C TRP A 98 -0.44 -1.13 7.43
N PHE A 99 -0.73 0.15 7.71
CA PHE A 99 0.10 1.30 7.35
C PHE A 99 1.53 1.30 7.92
N ASP A 100 1.80 0.51 8.95
CA ASP A 100 3.15 0.30 9.50
C ASP A 100 4.01 -0.70 8.70
N LYS A 101 3.42 -1.43 7.73
CA LYS A 101 4.17 -2.35 6.88
C LYS A 101 4.79 -1.60 5.71
N ALA A 102 6.08 -1.83 5.46
CA ALA A 102 6.85 -1.15 4.42
C ALA A 102 6.21 -1.27 3.03
N VAL A 103 5.68 -2.44 2.67
CA VAL A 103 4.97 -2.69 1.39
C VAL A 103 3.65 -3.40 1.63
N GLN A 104 2.61 -2.91 0.97
CA GLN A 104 1.27 -3.49 0.90
C GLN A 104 0.85 -3.55 -0.57
N LEU A 105 0.54 -4.75 -1.07
CA LEU A 105 -0.08 -4.93 -2.38
C LEU A 105 -1.59 -4.97 -2.18
N ILE A 106 -2.32 -4.18 -2.94
CA ILE A 106 -3.79 -4.09 -2.88
C ILE A 106 -4.34 -4.65 -4.19
N VAL A 107 -5.31 -5.56 -4.09
CA VAL A 107 -6.00 -6.18 -5.23
C VAL A 107 -7.50 -6.18 -4.94
N GLY A 108 -8.25 -5.40 -5.70
CA GLY A 108 -9.71 -5.36 -5.64
C GLY A 108 -10.36 -6.53 -6.39
N GLU A 109 -11.56 -6.89 -5.96
CA GLU A 109 -12.47 -7.84 -6.63
C GLU A 109 -12.74 -7.50 -8.11
N ASN A 110 -12.63 -6.22 -8.50
CA ASN A 110 -12.74 -5.73 -9.87
C ASN A 110 -11.40 -5.76 -10.65
N GLY A 111 -10.31 -6.25 -10.06
CA GLY A 111 -8.97 -6.27 -10.63
C GLY A 111 -8.16 -4.98 -10.46
N HIS A 112 -8.75 -3.89 -9.93
CA HIS A 112 -8.01 -2.68 -9.59
C HIS A 112 -6.91 -3.04 -8.58
N SER A 113 -5.67 -2.75 -8.95
CA SER A 113 -4.50 -3.15 -8.18
C SER A 113 -3.57 -1.96 -7.95
N GLY A 114 -2.87 -1.93 -6.82
CA GLY A 114 -1.95 -0.85 -6.49
C GLY A 114 -1.01 -1.19 -5.35
N ILE A 115 0.03 -0.38 -5.18
CA ILE A 115 1.01 -0.51 -4.10
C ILE A 115 0.83 0.66 -3.13
N LEU A 116 0.72 0.34 -1.85
CA LEU A 116 0.79 1.31 -0.75
C LEU A 116 2.02 0.99 0.08
N PHE A 117 2.83 2.00 0.40
CA PHE A 117 4.11 1.81 1.09
C PHE A 117 4.28 2.78 2.26
N GLU A 118 5.07 2.36 3.25
CA GLU A 118 5.50 3.22 4.35
C GLU A 118 6.75 4.01 3.88
N HIS A 119 6.69 5.33 3.97
CA HIS A 119 7.64 6.23 3.30
C HIS A 119 8.94 6.45 4.10
N THR A 120 8.98 6.13 5.39
CA THR A 120 10.20 6.30 6.22
C THR A 120 11.40 5.48 5.72
N PRO A 121 11.27 4.17 5.37
CA PRO A 121 12.39 3.35 4.93
C PRO A 121 12.71 3.40 3.43
N ILE A 122 11.77 3.85 2.59
CA ILE A 122 11.78 3.65 1.13
C ILE A 122 11.23 4.89 0.41
N ASP A 123 11.88 5.31 -0.69
CA ASP A 123 11.39 6.35 -1.58
C ASP A 123 10.56 5.82 -2.76
N GLY A 124 9.87 6.74 -3.45
CA GLY A 124 9.02 6.41 -4.60
C GLY A 124 9.78 5.81 -5.79
N GLY A 125 11.10 5.97 -5.89
CA GLY A 125 11.91 5.40 -6.96
C GLY A 125 12.04 3.89 -6.81
N ALA A 126 12.38 3.42 -5.61
CA ALA A 126 12.44 1.98 -5.32
C ALA A 126 11.05 1.29 -5.42
N MET A 127 9.96 2.02 -5.16
CA MET A 127 8.59 1.55 -5.41
C MET A 127 8.24 1.46 -6.90
N LEU A 128 8.66 2.43 -7.71
CA LEU A 128 8.45 2.42 -9.15
C LEU A 128 9.19 1.24 -9.79
N ASP A 129 10.46 1.02 -9.42
CA ASP A 129 11.25 -0.13 -9.90
C ASP A 129 10.58 -1.47 -9.54
N LEU A 130 9.95 -1.59 -8.35
CA LEU A 130 9.18 -2.77 -7.96
C LEU A 130 7.90 -2.93 -8.79
N ALA A 131 7.16 -1.84 -9.02
CA ALA A 131 5.95 -1.85 -9.84
C ALA A 131 6.25 -2.24 -11.29
N ASP A 132 7.25 -1.60 -11.90
CA ASP A 132 7.74 -1.90 -13.24
C ASP A 132 8.18 -3.36 -13.35
N HIS A 133 8.94 -3.88 -12.38
CA HIS A 133 9.33 -5.30 -12.35
C HIS A 133 8.13 -6.25 -12.30
N CYS A 134 7.09 -5.94 -11.52
CA CYS A 134 5.87 -6.74 -11.46
C CYS A 134 5.11 -6.72 -12.81
N CYS A 135 4.95 -5.54 -13.43
CA CYS A 135 4.34 -5.41 -14.76
C CYS A 135 5.12 -6.21 -15.81
N ASP A 136 6.44 -6.02 -15.88
CA ASP A 136 7.36 -6.74 -16.76
C ASP A 136 7.25 -8.27 -16.58
N TYR A 137 7.08 -8.74 -15.35
CA TYR A 137 6.93 -10.16 -15.04
C TYR A 137 5.58 -10.70 -15.53
N ILE A 138 4.49 -9.97 -15.29
CA ILE A 138 3.14 -10.36 -15.74
C ILE A 138 3.07 -10.39 -17.27
N GLU A 139 3.62 -9.40 -17.97
CA GLU A 139 3.65 -9.39 -19.44
C GLU A 139 4.43 -10.56 -20.04
N LYS A 140 5.54 -10.97 -19.40
CA LYS A 140 6.41 -12.07 -19.89
C LYS A 140 5.87 -13.46 -19.60
N ASN A 141 5.21 -13.65 -18.45
CA ASN A 141 4.77 -14.98 -17.99
C ASN A 141 3.27 -15.24 -18.21
N GLY A 142 2.47 -14.19 -18.44
CA GLY A 142 1.03 -14.29 -18.66
C GLY A 142 0.25 -14.74 -17.42
N ALA A 143 -0.93 -15.32 -17.64
CA ALA A 143 -1.73 -15.92 -16.57
C ALA A 143 -1.08 -17.22 -16.09
N ILE A 144 -0.79 -17.29 -14.79
CA ILE A 144 -0.32 -18.53 -14.14
C ILE A 144 -1.48 -19.52 -14.13
N GLU A 145 -1.32 -20.68 -14.78
CA GLU A 145 -2.28 -21.78 -14.62
C GLU A 145 -2.28 -22.27 -13.17
N SER A 146 -3.46 -22.53 -12.61
CA SER A 146 -3.60 -23.00 -11.24
C SER A 146 -3.03 -24.41 -11.08
N SER A 147 -1.75 -24.49 -10.71
CA SER A 147 -1.13 -25.73 -10.26
C SER A 147 -1.83 -26.20 -8.98
N GLU A 148 -2.09 -27.51 -8.87
CA GLU A 148 -2.58 -28.15 -7.64
C GLU A 148 -1.45 -28.19 -6.58
N ILE A 149 -1.08 -27.02 -6.07
CA ILE A 149 -0.15 -26.92 -4.95
C ILE A 149 -0.93 -27.29 -3.68
N VAL A 150 -0.59 -28.45 -3.10
CA VAL A 150 -1.03 -28.83 -1.76
C VAL A 150 -0.22 -28.00 -0.74
N GLU A 151 -0.57 -26.72 -0.64
CA GLU A 151 -0.04 -25.79 0.35
C GLU A 151 -0.86 -25.88 1.65
N ASP A 152 -0.20 -25.63 2.78
CA ASP A 152 -0.88 -25.55 4.08
C ASP A 152 -1.92 -24.42 4.07
N MET A 153 -3.14 -24.72 4.51
CA MET A 153 -4.24 -23.76 4.56
C MET A 153 -3.83 -22.48 5.31
N PRO A 154 -4.06 -21.27 4.76
CA PRO A 154 -3.66 -20.02 5.38
C PRO A 154 -4.14 -19.89 6.83
N ARG A 155 -3.19 -19.71 7.75
CA ARG A 155 -3.49 -19.55 9.17
C ARG A 155 -4.12 -18.18 9.42
N LYS A 156 -5.43 -18.15 9.69
CA LYS A 156 -6.10 -16.95 10.20
C LYS A 156 -5.37 -16.46 11.46
N LEU A 157 -4.86 -15.24 11.41
CA LEU A 157 -4.29 -14.60 12.59
C LEU A 157 -5.42 -14.28 13.55
N GLU A 158 -5.35 -14.88 14.74
CA GLU A 158 -6.35 -14.67 15.76
C GLU A 158 -5.94 -13.53 16.69
N PHE A 159 -6.96 -12.76 16.97
CA PHE A 159 -6.98 -11.59 17.80
C PHE A 159 -8.18 -11.91 18.80
N ASP A 160 -8.17 -11.56 20.10
CA ASP A 160 -9.32 -11.61 21.07
C ASP A 160 -9.49 -10.34 21.99
N LEU A 161 -10.20 -9.25 21.64
CA LEU A 161 -9.98 -7.85 22.15
C LEU A 161 -10.34 -7.49 23.62
N SER A 162 -9.84 -6.32 24.08
CA SER A 162 -10.37 -5.54 25.21
C SER A 162 -11.38 -4.44 24.80
N ALA A 163 -12.05 -3.84 25.78
CA ALA A 163 -13.03 -2.77 25.56
C ALA A 163 -12.39 -1.42 25.16
N ASP A 164 -11.17 -1.14 25.62
CA ASP A 164 -10.46 0.11 25.34
C ASP A 164 -9.92 0.10 23.91
N ASP A 165 -9.33 -1.00 23.47
CA ASP A 165 -8.92 -1.18 22.07
C ASP A 165 -10.12 -1.05 21.10
N LEU A 166 -11.31 -1.53 21.50
CA LEU A 166 -12.55 -1.34 20.72
C LEU A 166 -12.96 0.14 20.64
N ASN A 167 -12.66 0.95 21.66
CA ASN A 167 -12.87 2.39 21.64
C ASN A 167 -11.85 3.09 20.74
N ASP A 168 -10.57 2.72 20.83
CA ASP A 168 -9.50 3.26 19.99
C ASP A 168 -9.75 2.96 18.51
N ILE A 169 -10.22 1.75 18.17
CA ILE A 169 -10.59 1.39 16.80
C ILE A 169 -11.83 2.15 16.30
N ARG A 170 -12.79 2.47 17.18
CA ARG A 170 -13.91 3.37 16.82
C ARG A 170 -13.40 4.78 16.55
N ALA A 171 -12.48 5.29 17.39
CA ALA A 171 -11.88 6.60 17.21
C ALA A 171 -11.05 6.66 15.91
N ALA A 172 -10.22 5.65 15.63
CA ALA A 172 -9.43 5.54 14.40
C ALA A 172 -10.33 5.50 13.15
N LYS A 173 -11.42 4.73 13.17
CA LYS A 173 -12.42 4.73 12.08
C LYS A 173 -13.07 6.09 11.88
N TYR A 174 -13.40 6.80 12.96
CA TYR A 174 -13.93 8.16 12.87
C TYR A 174 -12.90 9.13 12.26
N TRP A 175 -11.64 9.07 12.69
CA TRP A 175 -10.56 9.89 12.13
C TRP A 175 -10.31 9.60 10.64
N LEU A 176 -10.26 8.33 10.24
CA LEU A 176 -10.16 7.94 8.83
C LEU A 176 -11.33 8.48 8.00
N SER A 177 -12.56 8.41 8.54
CA SER A 177 -13.74 8.96 7.86
C SER A 177 -13.65 10.48 7.70
N ARG A 178 -13.05 11.20 8.66
CA ARG A 178 -12.80 12.64 8.53
C ARG A 178 -11.77 12.93 7.44
N ILE A 179 -10.62 12.26 7.46
CA ILE A 179 -9.55 12.45 6.46
C ILE A 179 -10.08 12.19 5.05
N ARG A 180 -10.83 11.09 4.85
CA ARG A 180 -11.45 10.76 3.57
C ARG A 180 -12.46 11.83 3.11
N ASN A 181 -13.29 12.35 4.01
CA ASN A 181 -14.30 13.36 3.69
C ASN A 181 -13.69 14.77 3.45
N ASP A 182 -12.46 15.01 3.91
CA ASP A 182 -11.67 16.24 3.71
C ASP A 182 -10.76 16.15 2.46
N ALA A 183 -10.55 14.93 1.94
CA ALA A 183 -9.68 14.65 0.80
C ALA A 183 -10.39 14.87 -0.55
N GLU A 184 -10.12 16.03 -1.15
CA GLU A 184 -10.41 16.30 -2.56
C GLU A 184 -9.31 15.69 -3.46
N LEU A 185 -9.71 14.86 -4.42
CA LEU A 185 -8.81 14.16 -5.34
C LEU A 185 -9.31 14.34 -6.76
N THR A 186 -8.41 14.63 -7.69
CA THR A 186 -8.71 14.76 -9.12
C THR A 186 -7.56 14.22 -9.95
N ILE A 187 -7.86 13.62 -11.10
CA ILE A 187 -6.88 13.13 -12.07
C ILE A 187 -7.02 14.00 -13.32
N PHE A 188 -5.98 14.79 -13.60
CA PHE A 188 -5.96 15.68 -14.76
C PHE A 188 -5.00 15.17 -15.82
N HIS A 189 -5.55 14.64 -16.92
CA HIS A 189 -4.79 14.28 -18.11
C HIS A 189 -4.62 15.48 -19.03
N PHE A 190 -3.37 15.76 -19.44
CA PHE A 190 -3.05 16.83 -20.38
C PHE A 190 -2.63 16.23 -21.75
N PRO A 191 -3.56 16.09 -22.72
CA PRO A 191 -3.29 15.35 -23.95
C PRO A 191 -2.51 16.15 -25.02
N SER A 192 -2.35 17.46 -24.85
CA SER A 192 -1.89 18.35 -25.94
C SER A 192 -0.42 18.17 -26.32
N TYR A 193 0.44 17.84 -25.36
CA TYR A 193 1.86 17.55 -25.58
C TYR A 193 2.50 16.88 -24.35
N GLY A 194 3.64 16.23 -24.56
CA GLY A 194 4.45 15.62 -23.50
C GLY A 194 5.92 16.03 -23.54
N LYS A 195 6.77 15.21 -22.90
CA LYS A 195 8.21 15.47 -22.67
C LYS A 195 8.99 15.83 -23.94
N ASP A 196 8.64 15.28 -25.10
CA ASP A 196 9.43 15.41 -26.33
C ASP A 196 9.29 16.81 -26.96
N LEU A 197 8.09 17.43 -26.87
CA LEU A 197 7.93 18.82 -27.29
C LEU A 197 8.74 19.77 -26.39
N ILE A 198 8.72 19.56 -25.07
CA ILE A 198 9.45 20.41 -24.11
C ILE A 198 10.96 20.29 -24.35
N LYS A 199 11.47 19.06 -24.55
CA LYS A 199 12.86 18.80 -24.92
C LYS A 199 13.25 19.43 -26.26
N SER A 200 12.36 19.45 -27.26
CA SER A 200 12.60 20.12 -28.56
C SER A 200 12.85 21.63 -28.43
N ARG A 201 12.43 22.24 -27.31
CA ARG A 201 12.65 23.66 -26.97
C ARG A 201 13.81 23.87 -26.00
N HIS A 202 14.68 22.86 -25.83
CA HIS A 202 15.84 22.87 -24.93
C HIS A 202 15.50 23.11 -23.44
N MET A 203 14.30 22.71 -23.01
CA MET A 203 13.85 22.82 -21.61
C MET A 203 13.79 21.45 -20.92
N SER A 204 14.00 21.44 -19.61
CA SER A 204 13.73 20.28 -18.76
C SER A 204 12.21 20.09 -18.59
N PRO A 205 11.63 18.90 -18.87
CA PRO A 205 10.22 18.63 -18.64
C PRO A 205 9.78 18.83 -17.18
N ASP A 206 10.61 18.44 -16.22
CA ASP A 206 10.33 18.64 -14.79
C ASP A 206 10.29 20.14 -14.46
N SER A 207 11.36 20.89 -14.78
CA SER A 207 11.41 22.32 -14.46
C SER A 207 10.32 23.13 -15.16
N PHE A 208 9.90 22.71 -16.37
CA PHE A 208 8.74 23.28 -17.06
C PHE A 208 7.43 23.03 -16.28
N LEU A 209 7.21 21.80 -15.80
CA LEU A 209 6.03 21.45 -15.00
C LEU A 209 6.04 22.17 -13.64
N GLN A 210 7.18 22.24 -12.96
CA GLN A 210 7.35 23.00 -11.70
C GLN A 210 6.95 24.47 -11.89
N MET A 211 7.45 25.13 -12.95
CA MET A 211 7.08 26.51 -13.25
C MET A 211 5.59 26.67 -13.62
N ALA A 212 4.99 25.68 -14.29
CA ALA A 212 3.56 25.68 -14.57
C ALA A 212 2.71 25.55 -13.29
N MET A 213 3.12 24.72 -12.33
CA MET A 213 2.47 24.61 -11.01
C MET A 213 2.60 25.91 -10.20
N GLN A 214 3.78 26.55 -10.18
CA GLN A 214 3.96 27.85 -9.52
C GLN A 214 3.07 28.94 -10.15
N LEU A 215 2.95 28.96 -11.49
CA LEU A 215 2.09 29.91 -12.20
C LEU A 215 0.59 29.62 -11.95
N ALA A 216 0.20 28.35 -11.83
CA ALA A 216 -1.17 27.96 -11.52
C ALA A 216 -1.56 28.34 -10.09
N PHE A 217 -0.66 28.16 -9.12
CA PHE A 217 -0.89 28.56 -7.72
C PHE A 217 -0.92 30.09 -7.50
N HIS A 218 -0.25 30.86 -8.36
CA HIS A 218 -0.23 32.33 -8.25
C HIS A 218 -1.48 33.02 -8.83
N LYS A 219 -2.28 32.32 -9.63
CA LYS A 219 -3.44 32.88 -10.34
C LYS A 219 -4.76 32.65 -9.61
#